data_AF-A0A117EG62-F1
#
_entry.id   AF-A0A117EG62-F1
#
_cell.length_a   1.000
_cell.length_b   1.000
_cell.length_c   1.000
_cell.angle_alpha   90.00
_cell.angle_beta   90.00
_cell.angle_gamma   90.00
#
_symmetry.space_group_name_H-M   'P 1'
#
loop_
_entity.id
_entity.type
_entity.pdbx_description
1 polymer ?
#
loop_
_entity_poly.entity_id
_entity_poly.type
_entity_poly.pdbx_seq_one_letter_code
_entity_poly.pdbx_strand_id
1 'polypeptide(L)'
;MPKITDSQYAVLARLSASGGTRYVISRYGVLKAMDKDRATVNVATLNALIKRGLVEVDTTTSLHQGQRLHVTAAGQRALAQHKPATMPARTAAVTPPATKQAAVGRTR
;
A
#
# COMPACT_ATOMS: atom_id res chain seq x y z
N MET A 1 13.13 6.22 14.25
CA MET A 1 12.18 5.78 13.18
C MET A 1 12.39 4.30 12.93
N PRO A 2 11.35 3.47 12.86
CA PRO A 2 11.49 2.01 12.75
C PRO A 2 12.16 1.63 11.42
N LYS A 3 13.36 1.04 11.50
CA LYS A 3 14.05 0.46 10.34
C LYS A 3 13.24 -0.76 9.85
N ILE A 4 12.66 -0.66 8.66
CA ILE A 4 12.01 -1.78 7.97
C ILE A 4 13.05 -2.49 7.10
N THR A 5 13.01 -3.82 7.04
CA THR A 5 13.87 -4.63 6.16
C THR A 5 13.35 -4.60 4.72
N ASP A 6 14.16 -4.97 3.73
CA ASP A 6 13.76 -4.96 2.30
C ASP A 6 12.49 -5.78 2.05
N SER A 7 12.35 -6.93 2.72
CA SER A 7 11.13 -7.75 2.63
C SER A 7 9.90 -7.07 3.24
N GLN A 8 10.07 -6.31 4.34
CA GLN A 8 8.99 -5.52 4.92
C GLN A 8 8.62 -4.34 4.02
N TYR A 9 9.61 -3.69 3.41
CA TYR A 9 9.39 -2.63 2.43
C TYR A 9 8.63 -3.12 1.20
N ALA A 10 9.05 -4.25 0.60
CA ALA A 10 8.39 -4.80 -0.58
C ALA A 10 6.91 -5.15 -0.32
N VAL A 11 6.60 -5.71 0.86
CA VAL A 11 5.22 -5.98 1.26
C VAL A 11 4.44 -4.69 1.50
N LEU A 12 5.03 -3.73 2.22
CA LEU A 12 4.38 -2.45 2.51
C LEU A 12 4.13 -1.63 1.22
N ALA A 13 5.06 -1.66 0.27
CA ALA A 13 4.95 -0.98 -1.02
C ALA A 13 3.81 -1.54 -1.87
N ARG A 14 3.68 -2.88 -1.91
CA ARG A 14 2.57 -3.57 -2.60
C ARG A 14 1.21 -3.21 -1.98
N LEU A 15 1.11 -3.36 -0.65
CA LEU A 15 -0.10 -3.00 0.08
C LEU A 15 -0.46 -1.51 -0.06
N SER A 16 0.51 -0.62 -0.19
CA SER A 16 0.29 0.81 -0.40
C SER A 16 -0.23 1.15 -1.80
N ALA A 17 0.12 0.34 -2.82
CA ALA A 17 -0.31 0.55 -4.19
C ALA A 17 -1.74 0.03 -4.45
N SER A 18 -2.07 -1.16 -3.93
CA SER A 18 -3.28 -1.88 -4.31
C SER A 18 -4.17 -2.28 -3.13
N GLY A 19 -3.66 -2.19 -1.90
CA GLY A 19 -4.30 -2.75 -0.70
C GLY A 19 -4.11 -4.26 -0.59
N GLY A 20 -4.59 -4.84 0.51
CA GLY A 20 -4.52 -6.29 0.70
C GLY A 20 -5.74 -6.86 1.39
N THR A 21 -5.79 -8.18 1.46
CA THR A 21 -6.81 -8.92 2.20
C THR A 21 -6.15 -10.02 3.04
N ARG A 22 -6.53 -10.07 4.30
CA ARG A 22 -6.13 -11.09 5.26
C ARG A 22 -7.31 -11.99 5.57
N TYR A 23 -7.15 -13.29 5.44
CA TYR A 23 -8.23 -14.24 5.69
C TYR A 23 -7.70 -15.54 6.32
N VAL A 24 -8.58 -16.29 6.97
CA VAL A 24 -8.26 -17.64 7.48
C VAL A 24 -8.87 -18.67 6.54
N ILE A 25 -8.09 -19.68 6.16
CA ILE A 25 -8.64 -20.83 5.44
C ILE A 25 -9.30 -21.75 6.45
N SER A 26 -10.64 -21.84 6.40
CA SER A 26 -11.46 -22.64 7.33
C SER A 26 -11.04 -24.11 7.41
N ARG A 27 -10.54 -24.69 6.31
CA ARG A 27 -10.09 -26.10 6.25
C ARG A 27 -8.89 -26.41 7.14
N TYR A 28 -8.05 -25.42 7.44
CA TYR A 28 -6.78 -25.62 8.15
C TYR A 28 -6.57 -24.64 9.32
N GLY A 29 -7.46 -23.67 9.52
CA GLY A 29 -7.27 -22.60 10.50
C GLY A 29 -6.06 -21.70 10.23
N VAL A 30 -5.44 -21.84 9.04
CA VAL A 30 -4.21 -21.12 8.69
C VAL A 30 -4.56 -19.72 8.21
N LEU A 31 -3.96 -18.74 8.87
CA LEU A 31 -4.02 -17.35 8.46
C LEU A 31 -3.22 -17.18 7.15
N LYS A 32 -3.84 -16.52 6.17
CA LYS A 32 -3.19 -16.08 4.94
C LYS A 32 -3.41 -14.59 4.75
N ALA A 33 -2.47 -13.99 4.03
CA ALA A 33 -2.60 -12.64 3.54
C ALA A 33 -2.28 -12.65 2.05
N MET A 34 -3.03 -11.87 1.30
CA MET A 34 -2.83 -11.68 -0.13
C MET A 34 -2.88 -10.20 -0.46
N ASP A 35 -2.08 -9.81 -1.43
CA ASP A 35 -2.24 -8.54 -2.12
C ASP A 35 -3.46 -8.59 -3.05
N LYS A 36 -3.93 -7.44 -3.53
CA LYS A 36 -4.99 -7.37 -4.55
C LYS A 36 -4.62 -8.14 -5.84
N ASP A 37 -3.33 -8.26 -6.17
CA ASP A 37 -2.83 -9.09 -7.28
C ASP A 37 -2.84 -10.61 -6.97
N ARG A 38 -3.46 -11.04 -5.86
CA ARG A 38 -3.48 -12.42 -5.35
C ARG A 38 -2.09 -13.00 -5.02
N ALA A 39 -1.06 -12.16 -4.99
CA ALA A 39 0.26 -12.54 -4.52
C ALA A 39 0.20 -12.86 -3.01
N THR A 40 0.75 -14.00 -2.61
CA THR A 40 0.78 -14.38 -1.19
C THR A 40 1.73 -13.46 -0.43
N VAL A 41 1.21 -12.87 0.64
CA VAL A 41 1.97 -12.02 1.57
C VAL A 41 2.36 -12.86 2.78
N ASN A 42 3.63 -12.76 3.18
CA ASN A 42 4.11 -13.44 4.38
C ASN A 42 3.41 -12.88 5.63
N VAL A 43 2.70 -13.76 6.34
CA VAL A 43 1.88 -13.42 7.51
C VAL A 43 2.73 -12.94 8.68
N ALA A 44 3.94 -13.48 8.87
CA ALA A 44 4.84 -13.01 9.92
C ALA A 44 5.27 -11.56 9.67
N THR A 45 5.56 -11.23 8.41
CA THR A 45 5.87 -9.86 7.96
C THR A 45 4.68 -8.93 8.16
N LEU A 46 3.48 -9.36 7.76
CA LEU A 46 2.26 -8.57 7.96
C LEU A 46 1.99 -8.29 9.45
N ASN A 47 2.10 -9.31 10.31
CA ASN A 47 1.94 -9.13 11.75
C ASN A 47 2.98 -8.16 12.33
N ALA A 48 4.21 -8.19 11.85
CA ALA A 48 5.23 -7.23 12.27
C ALA A 48 4.88 -5.78 11.84
N LEU A 49 4.30 -5.59 10.65
CA LEU A 49 3.83 -4.28 10.18
C LEU A 49 2.63 -3.77 10.97
N ILE A 50 1.68 -4.66 11.31
CA ILE A 50 0.52 -4.34 12.16
C ILE A 50 0.97 -3.95 13.57
N LYS A 51 1.87 -4.74 14.18
CA LYS A 51 2.45 -4.42 15.51
C LYS A 51 3.18 -3.07 15.53
N ARG A 52 3.72 -2.63 14.39
CA ARG A 52 4.39 -1.33 14.23
C ARG A 52 3.43 -0.19 13.86
N GLY A 53 2.13 -0.45 13.73
CA GLY A 53 1.13 0.55 13.33
C GLY A 53 1.29 1.04 11.88
N LEU A 54 2.00 0.29 11.04
CA LEU A 54 2.24 0.65 9.63
C LEU A 54 1.12 0.16 8.71
N VAL A 55 0.42 -0.90 9.13
CA VAL A 55 -0.73 -1.48 8.45
C VAL A 55 -1.84 -1.66 9.48
N GLU A 56 -3.03 -1.23 9.11
CA GLU A 56 -4.25 -1.41 9.88
C GLU A 56 -5.11 -2.48 9.20
N VAL A 57 -5.82 -3.24 10.03
CA VAL A 57 -6.71 -4.30 9.57
C VAL A 57 -8.13 -3.83 9.83
N ASP A 58 -8.95 -3.90 8.80
CA ASP A 58 -10.38 -3.67 8.95
C ASP A 58 -11.01 -4.89 9.63
N THR A 59 -11.25 -4.75 10.93
CA THR A 59 -11.84 -5.80 11.77
C THR A 59 -13.36 -5.82 11.71
N THR A 60 -13.99 -4.91 10.95
CA THR A 60 -15.45 -4.91 10.75
C THR A 60 -15.93 -6.13 9.96
N THR A 61 -15.03 -6.74 9.18
CA THR A 61 -15.27 -7.99 8.46
C THR A 61 -14.65 -9.19 9.18
N SER A 62 -15.30 -10.35 9.06
CA SER A 62 -14.78 -11.59 9.67
C SER A 62 -13.55 -12.11 8.91
N LEU A 63 -12.60 -12.74 9.61
CA LEU A 63 -11.43 -13.38 8.97
C LEU A 63 -11.81 -14.44 7.92
N HIS A 64 -12.97 -15.07 8.04
CA HIS A 64 -13.48 -16.03 7.05
C HIS A 64 -14.02 -15.36 5.78
N GLN A 65 -14.47 -14.11 5.88
CA GLN A 65 -14.90 -13.29 4.74
C GLN A 65 -13.73 -12.54 4.09
N GLY A 66 -12.63 -12.37 4.84
CA GLY A 66 -11.46 -11.62 4.45
C GLY A 66 -11.53 -10.19 4.95
N GLN A 67 -10.55 -9.83 5.77
CA GLN A 67 -10.37 -8.50 6.32
C GLN A 67 -9.50 -7.67 5.39
N ARG A 68 -9.93 -6.46 5.08
CA ARG A 68 -9.11 -5.53 4.29
C ARG A 68 -7.91 -5.04 5.09
N LEU A 69 -6.80 -4.86 4.38
CA LEU A 69 -5.56 -4.31 4.91
C LEU A 69 -5.36 -2.92 4.32
N HIS A 70 -5.19 -1.94 5.19
CA HIS A 70 -4.95 -0.54 4.84
C HIS A 70 -3.59 -0.09 5.35
N VAL A 71 -2.80 0.56 4.50
CA VAL A 71 -1.54 1.17 4.93
C VAL A 71 -1.84 2.48 5.64
N THR A 72 -1.34 2.65 6.87
CA THR A 72 -1.55 3.86 7.66
C THR A 72 -0.68 5.01 7.14
N ALA A 73 -0.95 6.23 7.60
CA ALA A 73 -0.07 7.37 7.32
C ALA A 73 1.38 7.13 7.80
N ALA A 74 1.57 6.40 8.90
CA ALA A 74 2.88 5.99 9.39
C ALA A 74 3.56 5.00 8.43
N GLY A 75 2.80 4.05 7.88
CA GLY A 75 3.26 3.14 6.82
C GLY A 75 3.72 3.88 5.56
N GLN A 76 2.96 4.88 5.12
CA GLN A 76 3.36 5.72 3.98
C GLN A 76 4.63 6.53 4.26
N ARG A 77 4.78 7.08 5.47
CA ARG A 77 6.02 7.76 5.88
C ARG A 77 7.21 6.80 5.93
N ALA A 78 7.01 5.59 6.45
CA ALA A 78 8.06 4.57 6.48
C ALA A 78 8.48 4.14 5.06
N LEU A 79 7.52 4.05 4.13
CA LEU A 79 7.79 3.83 2.70
C LEU A 79 8.62 4.96 2.09
N ALA A 80 8.25 6.22 2.34
CA ALA A 80 8.94 7.38 1.80
C ALA A 80 10.34 7.57 2.39
N GLN A 81 10.54 7.18 3.65
CA GLN A 81 11.83 7.26 4.34
C GLN A 81 12.74 6.06 4.05
N HIS A 82 12.17 4.92 3.65
CA HIS A 82 12.97 3.80 3.21
C HIS A 82 13.53 4.14 1.84
N LYS A 83 14.82 4.47 1.81
CA LYS A 83 15.59 4.69 0.59
C LYS A 83 16.03 3.32 0.09
N PRO A 84 15.33 2.70 -0.89
CA PRO A 84 15.85 1.50 -1.50
C PRO A 84 17.18 1.86 -2.18
N ALA A 85 18.17 0.97 -2.13
CA ALA A 85 19.39 1.12 -2.93
C ALA A 85 19.10 1.15 -4.45
N THR A 86 17.87 0.80 -4.85
CA THR A 86 17.38 0.84 -6.23
C THR A 86 15.97 1.45 -6.25
N MET A 87 15.85 2.72 -6.61
CA MET A 87 14.56 3.36 -6.93
C MET A 87 14.06 2.90 -8.31
N PRO A 88 12.80 2.47 -8.47
CA PRO A 88 12.01 2.84 -9.64
C PRO A 88 11.29 4.15 -9.32
N ALA A 89 11.55 5.17 -10.12
CA ALA A 89 10.93 6.48 -10.02
C ALA A 89 9.40 6.36 -10.04
N ARG A 90 8.73 6.76 -8.95
CA ARG A 90 7.28 6.99 -8.95
C ARG A 90 7.04 8.34 -9.61
N THR A 91 6.72 8.32 -10.91
CA THR A 91 6.30 9.51 -11.65
C THR A 91 5.02 10.04 -11.01
N ALA A 92 5.13 11.14 -10.26
CA ALA A 92 3.97 11.91 -9.84
C ALA A 92 3.33 12.48 -11.11
N ALA A 93 2.11 12.07 -11.43
CA ALA A 93 1.30 12.73 -12.44
C ALA A 93 0.95 14.13 -11.89
N VAL A 94 1.80 15.10 -12.20
CA VAL A 94 1.48 16.53 -12.07
C VAL A 94 0.43 16.84 -13.13
N THR A 95 -0.84 16.92 -12.72
CA THR A 95 -1.88 17.62 -13.47
C THR A 95 -1.51 19.11 -13.51
N PRO A 96 -1.27 19.71 -14.68
CA PRO A 96 -1.12 21.17 -14.77
C PRO A 96 -2.45 21.85 -14.45
N PRO A 97 -2.46 22.94 -13.67
CA PRO A 97 -3.66 23.71 -13.42
C PRO A 97 -4.14 24.42 -14.70
N ALA A 98 -5.46 24.48 -14.86
CA ALA A 98 -6.15 25.12 -15.97
C ALA A 98 -5.80 26.61 -16.11
N THR A 99 -5.23 27.01 -17.25
CA THR A 99 -5.12 28.42 -17.63
C THR A 99 -6.37 28.82 -18.43
N LYS A 100 -7.32 29.47 -17.75
CA LYS A 100 -8.22 30.43 -18.42
C LYS A 100 -7.40 31.65 -18.80
N GLN A 101 -7.29 31.97 -20.08
CA GLN A 101 -7.07 33.34 -20.56
C GLN A 101 -7.72 33.53 -21.93
N ALA A 102 -8.40 34.66 -22.05
CA ALA A 102 -9.30 35.02 -23.14
C ALA A 102 -8.59 35.78 -24.27
N ALA A 103 -9.21 35.72 -25.44
CA ALA A 103 -9.32 36.74 -26.50
C ALA A 103 -8.09 37.12 -27.36
N VAL A 104 -8.44 37.39 -28.63
CA VAL A 104 -7.74 38.18 -29.68
C VAL A 104 -6.83 37.40 -30.64
N GLY A 105 -7.21 37.36 -31.93
CA GLY A 105 -6.26 37.11 -33.02
C GLY A 105 -6.86 36.78 -34.39
N ARG A 106 -6.92 37.77 -35.28
CA ARG A 106 -7.37 37.75 -36.69
C ARG A 106 -6.60 36.81 -37.65
N THR A 107 -7.20 36.67 -38.84
CA THR A 107 -6.69 36.32 -40.19
C THR A 107 -6.95 34.86 -40.60
N ARG A 108 -7.55 34.58 -41.77
CA ARG A 108 -7.29 35.15 -43.10
C ARG A 108 -8.55 35.22 -43.97
#